data_AF-A0A1P8KPA8-F1
#
_entry.id   AF-A0A1P8KPA8-F1
#
_cell.length_a   1.000
_cell.length_b   1.000
_cell.length_c   1.000
_cell.angle_alpha   90.00
_cell.angle_beta   90.00
_cell.angle_gamma   90.00
#
_symmetry.space_group_name_H-M   'P 1'
#
loop_
_entity.id
_entity.type
_entity.pdbx_description
1 polymer ?
#
loop_
_entity_poly.entity_id
_entity_poly.type
_entity_poly.pdbx_seq_one_letter_code
_entity_poly.pdbx_strand_id
1 'polypeptide(L)'
;MVVERFSQNVINSGIFRLFIASGFFATVIFFVVNADFFTPIEMIFGIIGVTIILKGISNIMLSMIISFFSLDNKKNELNFKYNEEKIDAMLSELNIQDVLASNKKTKSTN
;
A
#
# COMPACT_ATOMS: atom_id res chain seq x y z
N MET A 1 6.57 -13.12 5.27
CA MET A 1 6.21 -12.18 4.20
C MET A 1 6.05 -10.78 4.81
N VAL A 2 6.70 -9.74 4.26
CA VAL A 2 6.69 -8.39 4.87
C VAL A 2 5.27 -7.80 4.90
N VAL A 3 4.50 -8.00 3.84
CA VAL A 3 3.10 -7.52 3.72
C VAL A 3 2.18 -8.12 4.78
N GLU A 4 2.35 -9.40 5.08
CA GLU A 4 1.51 -10.14 6.03
C GLU A 4 1.77 -9.71 7.47
N ARG A 5 3.04 -9.48 7.84
CA ARG A 5 3.42 -8.93 9.14
C ARG A 5 2.95 -7.49 9.30
N PHE A 6 3.01 -6.68 8.24
CA PHE A 6 2.47 -5.33 8.26
C PHE A 6 0.95 -5.31 8.45
N SER A 7 0.21 -6.12 7.68
CA SER A 7 -1.25 -6.25 7.83
C SER A 7 -1.64 -6.70 9.24
N GLN A 8 -0.96 -7.70 9.79
CA GLN A 8 -1.17 -8.16 11.17
C GLN A 8 -0.87 -7.06 12.19
N ASN A 9 0.21 -6.28 12.01
CA ASN A 9 0.54 -5.17 12.89
C ASN A 9 -0.52 -4.05 12.82
N VAL A 10 -1.02 -3.71 11.64
CA VAL A 10 -2.06 -2.69 11.47
C VAL A 10 -3.38 -3.15 12.10
N ILE A 11 -3.77 -4.41 11.91
CA ILE A 11 -4.97 -4.97 12.55
C ILE A 11 -4.81 -5.01 14.08
N ASN A 12 -3.65 -5.45 14.57
CA ASN A 12 -3.36 -5.55 16.00
C ASN A 12 -3.17 -4.19 16.69
N SER A 13 -2.83 -3.14 15.93
CA SER A 13 -2.75 -1.77 16.45
C SER A 13 -4.09 -1.27 17.01
N GLY A 14 -5.20 -1.88 16.61
CA GLY A 14 -6.53 -1.47 17.03
C GLY A 14 -7.00 -0.15 16.42
N ILE A 15 -6.25 0.42 15.47
CA ILE A 15 -6.59 1.73 14.87
C ILE A 15 -7.98 1.74 14.22
N PHE A 16 -8.37 0.64 13.57
CA PHE A 16 -9.72 0.49 13.01
C PHE A 16 -10.79 0.38 14.08
N ARG A 17 -10.49 -0.22 15.24
CA ARG A 17 -11.43 -0.26 16.38
C ARG A 17 -11.63 1.14 16.96
N LEU A 18 -10.55 1.92 17.07
CA LEU A 18 -10.61 3.31 17.49
C LEU A 18 -11.42 4.17 16.51
N PHE A 19 -11.23 3.99 15.21
CA PHE A 19 -12.01 4.67 14.17
C PHE A 19 -13.51 4.33 14.24
N ILE A 20 -13.86 3.05 14.37
CA ILE A 20 -15.27 2.64 14.51
C ILE A 20 -15.85 3.17 15.82
N ALA A 21 -15.10 3.11 16.92
CA ALA A 21 -15.54 3.60 18.22
C ALA A 21 -15.77 5.11 18.21
N SER A 22 -14.87 5.90 17.63
CA SER A 22 -15.04 7.35 17.55
C SER A 22 -16.26 7.74 16.74
N GLY A 23 -16.51 7.07 15.61
CA GLY A 23 -17.71 7.30 14.81
C GLY A 23 -19.00 6.83 15.49
N PHE A 24 -18.96 5.71 16.23
CA PHE A 24 -20.07 5.28 17.06
C PHE A 24 -20.44 6.36 18.09
N PHE A 25 -19.46 6.84 18.86
CA PHE A 25 -19.70 7.90 19.86
C PHE A 25 -20.17 9.20 19.21
N ALA A 26 -19.62 9.60 18.06
CA ALA A 26 -20.09 10.77 17.32
C ALA A 26 -21.56 10.63 16.91
N THR A 27 -21.97 9.43 16.47
CA THR A 27 -23.35 9.13 16.07
C THR A 27 -24.29 9.16 17.27
N VAL A 28 -23.87 8.62 18.42
CA VAL A 28 -24.64 8.70 19.67
C VAL A 28 -24.83 10.16 20.09
N ILE A 29 -23.76 10.96 20.08
CA ILE A 29 -23.83 12.39 20.42
C ILE A 29 -24.77 13.12 19.46
N PHE A 30 -24.67 12.85 18.16
CA PHE A 30 -25.56 13.44 17.14
C PHE A 30 -27.04 13.16 17.45
N PHE A 31 -27.39 11.92 17.75
CA PHE A 31 -28.75 11.55 18.07
C PHE A 31 -29.22 12.14 19.40
N VAL A 32 -28.37 12.18 20.44
CA VAL A 32 -28.72 12.78 21.73
C VAL A 32 -28.98 14.28 21.61
N VAL A 33 -28.15 15.00 20.85
CA VAL A 33 -28.32 16.45 20.63
C VAL A 33 -29.58 16.76 19.83
N ASN A 34 -29.99 15.86 18.93
CA ASN A 34 -31.16 16.02 18.06
C ASN A 34 -32.34 15.12 18.48
N ALA A 35 -32.43 14.78 19.77
CA ALA A 35 -33.38 13.78 20.26
C ALA A 35 -34.85 14.14 19.95
N ASP A 36 -35.18 15.43 19.83
CA ASP A 36 -36.53 15.90 19.52
C ASP A 36 -36.97 15.56 18.08
N PHE A 37 -36.02 15.26 17.19
CA PHE A 37 -36.28 14.99 15.77
C PHE A 37 -36.34 13.50 15.41
N PHE A 38 -35.99 12.60 16.33
CA PHE A 38 -35.87 11.17 16.04
C PHE A 38 -36.59 10.33 17.09
N THR A 39 -37.29 9.29 16.63
CA THR A 39 -37.86 8.31 17.55
C THR A 39 -36.76 7.39 18.11
N PRO A 40 -36.94 6.82 19.31
CA PRO A 40 -35.96 5.89 19.89
C PRO A 40 -35.60 4.71 18.98
N ILE A 41 -36.57 4.24 18.19
CA ILE A 41 -36.37 3.15 17.22
C ILE A 41 -35.47 3.60 16.07
N GLU A 42 -35.73 4.77 15.48
CA GLU A 42 -34.90 5.33 14.42
C GLU A 42 -33.46 5.59 14.87
N MET A 43 -33.27 6.06 16.12
CA MET A 43 -31.93 6.24 16.70
C MET A 43 -31.17 4.90 16.77
N ILE A 44 -31.82 3.83 17.23
CA ILE A 44 -31.21 2.49 17.29
C ILE A 44 -30.83 2.00 15.88
N PHE A 45 -31.75 2.07 14.93
CA PHE A 45 -31.48 1.65 13.55
C PHE A 45 -30.40 2.52 12.90
N GLY A 46 -30.41 3.83 13.14
CA GLY A 46 -29.41 4.76 12.65
C GLY A 46 -28.01 4.44 13.21
N ILE A 47 -27.89 4.24 14.52
CA ILE A 47 -26.62 3.87 15.16
C ILE A 47 -26.09 2.54 14.61
N ILE A 48 -26.96 1.52 14.49
CA ILE A 48 -26.56 0.22 13.92
C ILE A 48 -26.13 0.39 12.47
N GLY A 49 -26.91 1.11 11.65
CA GLY A 49 -26.63 1.34 10.24
C GLY A 49 -25.30 2.06 10.03
N VAL A 50 -25.07 3.16 10.73
CA VAL A 50 -23.81 3.92 10.67
C VAL A 50 -22.63 3.04 11.12
N THR A 51 -22.79 2.25 12.17
CA THR A 51 -21.74 1.36 12.66
C THR A 51 -21.37 0.28 11.63
N ILE A 52 -22.36 -0.32 10.96
CA ILE A 52 -22.11 -1.29 9.88
C ILE A 52 -21.37 -0.64 8.71
N ILE A 53 -21.77 0.57 8.31
CA ILE A 53 -21.11 1.33 7.25
C ILE A 53 -19.66 1.62 7.63
N LEU A 54 -19.38 2.12 8.84
CA LEU A 54 -18.02 2.39 9.30
C LEU A 54 -17.14 1.14 9.34
N LYS A 55 -17.71 0.00 9.74
CA LYS A 55 -17.03 -1.29 9.71
C LYS A 55 -16.72 -1.71 8.26
N GLY A 56 -17.64 -1.49 7.34
CA GLY A 56 -17.43 -1.72 5.91
C GLY A 56 -16.30 -0.86 5.35
N ILE A 57 -16.32 0.45 5.63
CA ILE A 57 -15.26 1.39 5.23
C ILE A 57 -13.90 0.95 5.80
N SER A 58 -13.84 0.53 7.06
CA SER A 58 -12.59 0.07 7.68
C SER A 58 -11.96 -1.12 6.94
N ASN A 59 -12.78 -2.06 6.48
CA ASN A 59 -12.28 -3.20 5.69
C ASN A 59 -11.77 -2.77 4.32
N ILE A 60 -12.45 -1.82 3.66
CA ILE A 60 -12.01 -1.25 2.39
C ILE A 60 -10.69 -0.50 2.57
N MET A 61 -10.54 0.28 3.64
CA MET A 61 -9.30 0.99 3.97
C MET A 61 -8.14 0.00 4.19
N LEU A 62 -8.37 -1.09 4.91
CA LEU A 62 -7.35 -2.14 5.09
C LEU A 62 -6.94 -2.76 3.75
N SER A 63 -7.91 -3.10 2.89
CA SER A 63 -7.63 -3.63 1.55
C SER A 63 -6.80 -2.67 0.70
N MET A 64 -7.13 -1.38 0.75
CA MET A 64 -6.43 -0.34 0.02
C MET A 64 -4.99 -0.14 0.52
N ILE A 65 -4.79 -0.13 1.84
CA ILE A 65 -3.47 -0.06 2.47
C ILE A 65 -2.57 -1.23 2.01
N ILE A 66 -3.13 -2.44 1.97
CA ILE A 66 -2.41 -3.63 1.49
C ILE A 66 -2.06 -3.48 0.00
N SER A 67 -3.00 -2.98 -0.81
CA SER A 67 -2.79 -2.77 -2.25
C SER A 67 -1.66 -1.79 -2.53
N PHE A 68 -1.64 -0.62 -1.87
CA PHE A 68 -0.58 0.37 -2.05
C PHE A 68 0.80 -0.17 -1.67
N PHE A 69 0.89 -0.88 -0.54
CA PHE A 69 2.15 -1.49 -0.12
C PHE A 69 2.65 -2.56 -1.13
N SER A 70 1.73 -3.31 -1.74
CA SER A 70 2.10 -4.28 -2.79
C SER A 70 2.60 -3.62 -4.08
N LEU A 71 2.04 -2.46 -4.43
CA LEU A 71 2.43 -1.70 -5.63
C LEU A 71 3.81 -1.08 -5.46
N ASP A 72 4.12 -0.52 -4.28
CA ASP A 72 5.46 0.00 -3.98
C ASP A 72 6.52 -1.10 -4.04
N ASN A 73 6.21 -2.29 -3.50
CA ASN A 73 7.10 -3.45 -3.64
C ASN A 73 7.32 -3.85 -5.10
N LYS A 74 6.25 -3.94 -5.91
CA LYS A 74 6.37 -4.26 -7.34
C LYS A 74 7.17 -3.20 -8.12
N LYS A 75 7.02 -1.92 -7.77
CA LYS A 75 7.78 -0.83 -8.38
C LYS A 75 9.27 -0.93 -8.06
N ASN A 76 9.61 -1.24 -6.81
CA ASN A 76 10.99 -1.44 -6.39
C ASN A 76 11.63 -2.65 -7.09
N GLU A 77 10.87 -3.73 -7.25
CA GLU A 77 11.29 -4.92 -8.01
C GLU A 77 11.57 -4.57 -9.49
N LEU A 78 10.69 -3.80 -10.13
CA LEU A 78 10.89 -3.36 -11.53
C LEU A 78 12.11 -2.46 -11.70
N ASN A 79 12.35 -1.52 -10.78
CA ASN A 79 13.52 -0.66 -10.83
C ASN A 79 14.83 -1.45 -10.67
N PHE A 80 14.83 -2.46 -9.79
CA PHE A 80 15.98 -3.34 -9.61
C PHE A 80 16.29 -4.09 -10.91
N LYS A 81 15.27 -4.72 -11.52
CA LYS A 81 15.42 -5.45 -12.78
C LYS A 81 15.87 -4.56 -13.94
N TYR A 82 15.34 -3.34 -14.04
CA TYR A 82 15.77 -2.38 -15.05
C TYR A 82 17.25 -1.98 -14.91
N ASN A 83 17.71 -1.78 -13.67
CA ASN A 83 19.11 -1.47 -13.40
C ASN A 83 20.03 -2.66 -13.68
N GLU A 84 19.59 -3.88 -13.38
CA GLU A 84 20.30 -5.13 -13.71
C GLU A 84 20.49 -5.26 -15.23
N GLU A 85 19.41 -5.13 -16.01
CA GLU A 85 19.46 -5.18 -17.49
C GLU A 85 20.40 -4.09 -18.06
N LYS A 86 20.41 -2.90 -17.45
CA LYS A 86 21.31 -1.82 -17.87
C LYS A 86 22.78 -2.12 -17.57
N ILE A 87 23.08 -2.72 -16.41
CA ILE A 87 24.43 -3.15 -16.06
C ILE A 87 24.92 -4.23 -17.03
N ASP A 88 24.08 -5.22 -17.32
CA ASP A 88 24.41 -6.28 -18.28
C ASP A 88 24.68 -5.73 -19.68
N ALA A 89 23.89 -4.76 -20.13
CA ALA A 89 24.12 -4.07 -21.40
C ALA A 89 25.48 -3.34 -21.42
N MET A 90 25.82 -2.61 -20.35
CA MET A 90 27.11 -1.92 -20.22
C MET A 90 28.29 -2.89 -20.14
N LEU A 91 28.14 -4.03 -19.46
CA LEU A 91 29.16 -5.08 -19.39
C LEU A 91 29.39 -5.74 -20.76
N SER A 92 28.30 -5.98 -21.51
CA SER A 92 28.37 -6.49 -22.88
C SER A 92 29.10 -5.49 -23.80
N GLU A 93 28.79 -4.19 -23.69
CA GLU A 93 29.43 -3.14 -24.48
C GLU A 93 30.91 -2.97 -24.11
N LEU A 94 31.28 -3.05 -22.83
CA LEU A 94 32.67 -3.05 -22.37
C LEU A 94 33.45 -4.24 -22.93
N ASN A 95 32.87 -5.44 -22.93
CA ASN A 95 33.49 -6.62 -23.52
C ASN A 95 33.73 -6.45 -25.03
N ILE A 96 32.76 -5.86 -25.75
CA ILE A 96 32.93 -5.51 -27.16
C ILE A 96 34.05 -4.49 -27.35
N GLN A 97 34.12 -3.45 -26.51
CA GLN A 97 35.20 -2.45 -26.56
C GLN A 97 36.58 -3.07 -26.26
N ASP A 98 36.68 -3.97 -25.30
CA ASP A 98 37.93 -4.67 -24.96
C ASP A 98 38.41 -5.57 -26.11
N VAL A 99 37.49 -6.26 -26.79
CA VAL A 99 37.79 -7.04 -28.00
C VAL A 99 38.28 -6.13 -29.13
N LEU A 100 37.62 -4.99 -29.36
CA LEU A 100 38.04 -4.01 -30.37
C LEU A 100 39.39 -3.36 -30.05
N ALA A 101 39.65 -3.05 -28.78
CA ALA A 101 40.91 -2.47 -28.32
C ALA A 101 42.08 -3.47 -28.45
N SER A 102 41.85 -4.75 -28.13
CA SER A 102 42.83 -5.82 -28.36
C SER A 102 43.13 -6.03 -29.84
N ASN A 103 42.12 -5.95 -30.71
CA ASN A 103 42.30 -6.10 -32.15
C ASN A 103 43.07 -4.93 -32.78
N LYS A 104 42.96 -3.72 -32.20
CA LYS A 104 43.69 -2.54 -32.65
C LYS A 104 45.20 -2.60 -32.32
N LYS A 105 45.59 -3.22 -31.21
CA LYS A 105 47.02 -3.45 -30.87
C LYS A 105 47.71 -4.39 -31.87
N THR A 106 47.02 -5.41 -32.37
CA THR A 106 47.60 -6.39 -33.30
C THR A 106 47.90 -5.80 -34.68
N LYS A 107 47.18 -4.74 -35.10
CA LYS A 107 47.39 -4.08 -36.40
C LYS A 107 48.53 -3.05 -36.43
N SER A 108 49.06 -2.63 -35.28
CA SER A 108 50.12 -1.60 -35.20
C SER A 108 51.55 -2.17 -35.19
N THR A 109 51.70 -3.50 -35.23
CA THR A 109 52.99 -4.21 -35.14
C THR A 109 53.37 -4.95 -36.43
N ASN A 110 52.75 -4.64 -37.56
CA ASN A 110 53.21 -5.05 -38.89
C ASN A 110 53.85 -3.88 -39.63
#